data_AF-A0A936Z5D4-F1
#
_entry.id   AF-A0A936Z5D4-F1
#
_cell.length_a   1.000
_cell.length_b   1.000
_cell.length_c   1.000
_cell.angle_alpha   90.00
_cell.angle_beta   90.00
_cell.angle_gamma   90.00
#
_symmetry.space_group_name_H-M   'P 1'
#
loop_
_entity.id
_entity.type
_entity.pdbx_description
1 polymer ?
#
loop_
_entity_poly.entity_id
_entity_poly.type
_entity_poly.pdbx_seq_one_letter_code
_entity_poly.pdbx_strand_id
1 'polypeptide(L)' 'MDHDETGDVPFMQQLLDNPFLLLFLGVLIPMVVYTLWGVIDILTIPVAK' A
#
# COMPACT_ATOMS: atom_id res chain seq x y z
N MET A 1 -9.48 -31.35 29.34
CA MET A 1 -10.16 -30.76 28.18
C MET A 1 -9.11 -29.88 27.52
N ASP A 2 -8.23 -30.50 26.73
CA ASP A 2 -7.25 -29.76 25.93
C ASP A 2 -8.00 -29.08 24.77
N HIS A 3 -8.05 -27.76 24.78
CA HIS A 3 -8.40 -26.94 23.62
C HIS A 3 -7.35 -25.85 23.50
N ASP A 4 -6.09 -26.26 23.36
CA ASP A 4 -5.02 -25.38 22.88
C ASP A 4 -5.12 -25.27 21.35
N GLU A 5 -6.25 -24.77 20.84
CA GLU A 5 -6.34 -24.27 19.46
C GLU A 5 -5.94 -22.80 19.44
N THR A 6 -4.72 -22.51 19.89
CA THR A 6 -4.10 -21.19 19.64
C THR A 6 -3.63 -21.18 18.18
N GLY A 7 -4.58 -21.06 17.25
CA GLY A 7 -4.24 -20.79 15.85
C GLY A 7 -3.56 -19.43 15.76
N ASP A 8 -2.35 -19.38 15.20
CA ASP A 8 -1.62 -18.13 14.98
C ASP A 8 -2.52 -17.10 14.28
N VAL A 9 -2.53 -15.87 14.79
CA VAL A 9 -3.34 -14.78 14.22
C VAL A 9 -2.93 -14.59 12.75
N PRO A 10 -3.87 -14.66 11.79
CA PRO A 10 -3.55 -14.53 10.37
C PRO A 10 -2.81 -13.24 10.06
N PHE A 11 -1.78 -13.31 9.20
CA PHE A 11 -0.93 -12.16 8.85
C PHE A 11 -1.74 -10.96 8.33
N MET A 12 -2.74 -11.22 7.48
CA MET A 12 -3.59 -10.15 6.94
C MET A 12 -4.36 -9.41 8.05
N GLN A 13 -4.75 -10.12 9.11
CA GLN A 13 -5.42 -9.49 10.25
C GLN A 13 -4.45 -8.59 11.02
N GLN A 14 -3.23 -9.05 11.30
CA GLN A 14 -2.20 -8.21 11.93
C GLN A 14 -1.84 -6.97 11.10
N LEU A 15 -1.86 -7.08 9.77
CA LEU A 15 -1.63 -5.97 8.84
C LEU A 15 -2.77 -4.93 8.90
N LEU A 16 -4.02 -5.40 8.88
CA LEU A 16 -5.21 -4.53 8.90
C LEU A 16 -5.51 -3.95 10.30
N ASP A 17 -5.01 -4.57 11.37
CA ASP A 17 -5.21 -4.12 12.74
C ASP A 17 -4.25 -2.98 13.15
N ASN A 18 -3.26 -2.65 12.32
CA ASN A 18 -2.31 -1.56 12.59
C ASN A 18 -2.72 -0.25 11.85
N PRO A 19 -3.39 0.70 12.53
CA PRO A 19 -3.90 1.91 11.88
C PRO A 19 -2.81 2.81 11.32
N PHE A 20 -1.62 2.85 11.94
CA PHE A 20 -0.50 3.67 11.42
C PHE A 20 0.13 3.06 10.19
N LEU A 21 0.21 1.72 10.14
CA LEU A 21 0.67 1.03 8.94
C LEU A 21 -0.32 1.24 7.79
N LEU A 22 -1.61 1.13 8.05
CA LEU A 22 -2.65 1.41 7.05
C LEU A 22 -2.64 2.87 6.60
N LEU A 23 -2.46 3.83 7.52
CA LEU A 23 -2.31 5.25 7.20
C LEU A 23 -1.07 5.47 6.32
N PHE A 24 0.05 4.87 6.68
CA PHE A 24 1.30 4.98 5.93
C PHE A 24 1.14 4.43 4.52
N LEU A 25 0.62 3.20 4.34
CA LEU A 25 0.31 2.65 3.02
C LEU A 25 -0.70 3.53 2.27
N GLY A 26 -1.73 4.02 2.97
CA GLY A 26 -2.78 4.87 2.41
C GLY A 26 -2.28 6.20 1.85
N VAL A 27 -1.20 6.76 2.39
CA VAL A 27 -0.55 7.96 1.84
C VAL A 27 0.56 7.60 0.86
N LEU A 28 1.36 6.57 1.16
CA LEU A 28 2.52 6.16 0.37
C LEU A 28 2.11 5.65 -1.01
N ILE A 29 1.08 4.80 -1.08
CA ILE A 29 0.63 4.20 -2.35
C ILE A 29 0.19 5.28 -3.35
N PRO A 30 -0.78 6.17 -3.05
CA PRO A 30 -1.16 7.20 -4.00
C PRO A 30 -0.01 8.16 -4.29
N MET A 31 0.83 8.50 -3.30
CA MET A 31 1.99 9.35 -3.54
C MET A 31 2.92 8.75 -4.61
N VAL A 32 3.27 7.46 -4.50
CA VAL A 32 4.14 6.80 -5.48
C VAL A 32 3.44 6.65 -6.83
N VAL A 33 2.18 6.19 -6.83
CA VAL A 33 1.42 5.96 -8.08
C VAL A 33 1.26 7.26 -8.86
N TYR A 34 0.79 8.34 -8.23
CA TYR A 34 0.61 9.62 -8.91
C TYR A 34 1.92 10.28 -9.31
N THR A 35 2.99 10.12 -8.51
CA THR A 35 4.32 10.63 -8.90
C THR A 35 4.83 9.91 -10.15
N LEU A 36 4.80 8.57 -10.16
CA LEU A 36 5.25 7.79 -11.32
C LEU A 36 4.39 8.05 -12.55
N TRP A 37 3.07 8.07 -12.38
CA TRP A 37 2.14 8.39 -13.46
C TRP A 37 2.39 9.79 -14.03
N GLY A 38 2.55 10.81 -13.18
CA GLY A 38 2.85 12.17 -13.61
C GLY A 38 4.19 12.30 -14.32
N VAL A 39 5.22 11.55 -13.89
CA VAL A 39 6.51 11.51 -14.58
C VAL A 39 6.37 10.89 -15.98
N ILE A 40 5.65 9.77 -16.10
CA ILE A 40 5.38 9.14 -17.40
C ILE A 40 4.63 10.13 -18.30
N ASP A 41 3.60 10.79 -17.79
CA ASP A 41 2.81 11.76 -18.54
C ASP A 41 3.71 12.86 -19.13
N ILE A 42 4.54 13.50 -18.29
CA ILE A 42 5.50 14.54 -18.72
C ILE A 42 6.47 14.03 -19.79
N LEU A 43 7.05 12.84 -19.60
CA LEU A 43 8.02 12.27 -20.55
C LEU A 43 7.38 11.89 -21.89
N THR A 44 6.07 11.66 -21.92
CA THR A 44 5.32 11.32 -23.14
C THR A 44 4.75 12.53 -23.88
N ILE A 45 4.85 13.74 -23.31
CA ILE A 45 4.42 14.97 -23.99
C ILE A 45 5.32 15.17 -25.23
N PRO A 46 4.74 15.24 -26.45
CA PRO A 46 5.51 15.53 -27.64
C PRO A 46 6.06 16.94 -27.56
N VAL A 47 7.38 17.08 -27.64
CA VAL A 47 8.01 18.39 -27.77
C VAL A 47 7.63 18.96 -29.13
N ALA A 48 7.08 20.18 -29.15
CA ALA A 48 6.61 20.82 -30.38
C ALA A 48 7.69 20.80 -31.48
N LYS A 49 7.26 20.56 -32.72
CA LYS A 49 8.12 20.49 -33.90
C LYS A 49 8.68 21.85 -34.31
#